data_AF-A0ABD0NUK8-F1
#
_entry.id   AF-A0ABD0NUK8-F1
#
_cell.length_a   1.000
_cell.length_b   1.000
_cell.length_c   1.000
_cell.angle_alpha   90.00
_cell.angle_beta   90.00
_cell.angle_gamma   90.00
#
_symmetry.space_group_name_H-M   'P 1'
#
loop_
_entity.id
_entity.type
_entity.pdbx_description
1 polymer ?
#
loop_
_entity_poly.entity_id
_entity_poly.type
_entity_poly.pdbx_seq_one_letter_code
_entity_poly.pdbx_strand_id
1 'polypeptide(L)'
;DEECVPSRDVSRHFEDPTYGYKDFYRRGEHVPTLRVQDYSWEDHGFSLVNRLYPDFGQLLDERFQIAYNLTYHTMATHQGVDTSMLRRAIWNYIHCMFGIR
;
A
#
# COMPACT_ATOMS: atom_id res chain seq x y z
N ASP A 1 -14.74 18.91 -32.66
CA ASP A 1 -14.97 17.46 -32.71
C ASP A 1 -13.86 16.73 -31.98
N GLU A 2 -13.97 16.66 -30.64
CA GLU A 2 -13.14 15.76 -29.84
C GLU A 2 -13.85 14.40 -29.83
N GLU A 3 -13.31 13.44 -30.58
CA GLU A 3 -13.74 12.05 -30.56
C GLU A 3 -13.57 11.49 -29.14
N CYS A 4 -14.69 11.35 -28.43
CA CYS A 4 -14.75 10.66 -27.15
C CYS A 4 -14.38 9.20 -27.39
N VAL A 5 -13.17 8.81 -27.02
CA VAL A 5 -12.72 7.41 -27.07
C VAL A 5 -13.75 6.59 -26.30
N PRO A 6 -14.39 5.57 -26.91
CA PRO A 6 -15.37 4.77 -26.19
C PRO A 6 -14.67 4.11 -25.00
N SER A 7 -15.05 4.54 -23.80
CA SER A 7 -14.67 3.90 -22.55
C SER A 7 -14.90 2.40 -22.70
N ARG A 8 -13.82 1.61 -22.73
CA ARG A 8 -13.93 0.15 -22.79
C ARG A 8 -14.74 -0.29 -21.57
N ASP A 9 -15.88 -0.92 -21.81
CA ASP A 9 -16.69 -1.45 -20.72
C ASP A 9 -15.95 -2.62 -20.07
N VAL A 10 -15.30 -2.34 -18.94
CA VAL A 10 -14.56 -3.32 -18.14
C VAL A 10 -15.46 -4.03 -17.13
N SER A 11 -16.71 -3.59 -16.97
CA SER A 11 -17.65 -4.11 -15.96
C SER A 11 -17.87 -5.61 -16.09
N ARG A 12 -17.80 -6.16 -17.31
CA ARG A 12 -17.88 -7.59 -17.59
C ARG A 12 -16.79 -8.46 -16.94
N HIS A 13 -15.72 -7.85 -16.45
CA HIS A 13 -14.61 -8.54 -15.78
C HIS A 13 -14.75 -8.53 -14.25
N PHE A 14 -15.82 -7.92 -13.71
CA PHE A 14 -16.05 -7.79 -12.27
C PHE A 14 -17.41 -8.36 -11.87
N GLU A 15 -17.46 -9.03 -10.72
CA GLU A 15 -18.71 -9.55 -10.17
C GLU A 15 -19.57 -8.44 -9.52
N ASP A 16 -18.93 -7.52 -8.79
CA ASP A 16 -19.57 -6.36 -8.19
C ASP A 16 -18.80 -5.07 -8.55
N PRO A 17 -19.23 -4.34 -9.59
CA PRO A 17 -18.63 -3.06 -9.98
C PRO A 17 -18.81 -1.93 -8.95
N THR A 18 -19.68 -2.11 -7.95
CA THR A 18 -19.94 -1.11 -6.90
C THR A 18 -19.07 -1.31 -5.66
N TYR A 19 -18.37 -2.45 -5.57
CA TYR A 19 -17.45 -2.72 -4.48
C TYR A 19 -16.23 -1.79 -4.54
N GLY A 20 -15.95 -1.12 -3.43
CA GLY A 20 -14.85 -0.17 -3.33
C GLY A 20 -14.54 0.19 -1.88
N TYR A 21 -13.42 0.88 -1.69
CA TYR A 21 -13.01 1.36 -0.37
C TYR A 21 -14.10 2.26 0.24
N LYS A 22 -14.52 1.92 1.46
CA LYS A 22 -15.40 2.75 2.28
C LYS A 22 -14.56 3.40 3.35
N ASP A 23 -14.64 4.73 3.45
CA ASP A 23 -13.88 5.47 4.45
C ASP A 23 -14.31 5.09 5.87
N PHE A 24 -13.40 4.43 6.59
CA PHE A 24 -13.63 3.91 7.94
C PHE A 24 -13.50 4.98 9.04
N TYR A 25 -13.15 6.23 8.70
CA TYR A 25 -13.09 7.36 9.64
C TYR A 25 -14.47 7.96 10.02
N ARG A 26 -15.58 7.29 9.69
CA ARG A 26 -16.92 7.73 10.12
C ARG A 26 -17.02 7.68 11.65
N ARG A 27 -17.24 8.86 12.26
CA ARG A 27 -17.39 9.03 13.70
C ARG A 27 -18.41 8.02 14.26
N GLY A 28 -17.94 7.07 15.07
CA GLY A 28 -18.80 6.19 15.87
C GLY A 28 -18.73 4.69 15.55
N GLU A 29 -18.06 4.27 14.47
CA GLU A 29 -17.92 2.83 14.15
C GLU A 29 -16.58 2.27 14.62
N HIS A 30 -16.62 1.13 15.32
CA HIS A 30 -15.43 0.39 15.73
C HIS A 30 -14.84 -0.33 14.50
N VAL A 31 -13.81 0.26 13.91
CA VAL A 31 -13.07 -0.34 12.78
C VAL A 31 -12.24 -1.51 13.31
N PRO A 32 -12.42 -2.75 12.80
CA PRO A 32 -11.54 -3.86 13.13
C PRO A 32 -10.09 -3.45 12.89
N THR A 33 -9.30 -3.43 13.96
CA THR A 33 -7.90 -3.01 13.90
C THR A 33 -7.02 -4.26 13.93
N LEU A 34 -6.14 -4.39 12.94
CA LEU A 34 -5.08 -5.38 12.94
C LEU A 34 -3.84 -4.77 13.59
N ARG A 35 -3.28 -5.43 14.60
CA ARG A 35 -1.98 -5.04 15.14
C ARG A 35 -0.90 -5.58 14.23
N VAL A 36 0.06 -4.74 13.82
CA VAL A 36 1.15 -5.16 12.92
C VAL A 36 1.97 -6.33 13.50
N GLN A 37 2.07 -6.40 14.83
CA GLN A 37 2.77 -7.45 15.58
C GLN A 37 2.09 -8.82 15.46
N ASP A 38 0.78 -8.85 15.20
CA ASP A 38 0.03 -10.10 15.07
C ASP A 38 0.33 -10.77 13.72
N TYR A 39 0.66 -9.99 12.69
CA TYR A 39 1.07 -10.49 11.37
C TYR A 39 1.82 -9.43 10.54
N SER A 40 3.15 -9.43 10.59
CA SER A 40 4.03 -8.56 9.81
C SER A 40 4.55 -9.26 8.54
N TRP A 41 4.96 -8.47 7.54
CA TRP A 41 5.68 -9.00 6.37
C TRP A 41 7.00 -9.65 6.78
N GLU A 42 7.77 -8.96 7.63
CA GLU A 42 9.12 -9.37 8.06
C GLU A 42 9.12 -10.70 8.81
N ASP A 43 8.17 -10.91 9.72
CA ASP A 43 8.16 -12.11 10.57
C ASP A 43 7.34 -13.26 9.95
N HIS A 44 6.27 -12.95 9.21
CA HIS A 44 5.31 -13.96 8.77
C HIS A 44 5.09 -13.98 7.25
N GLY A 45 4.77 -12.83 6.66
CA GLY A 45 4.35 -12.72 5.26
C GLY A 45 5.41 -13.21 4.28
N PHE A 46 6.65 -12.77 4.44
CA PHE A 46 7.77 -13.18 3.59
C PHE A 46 7.97 -14.70 3.62
N SER A 47 8.08 -15.28 4.81
CA SER A 47 8.28 -16.73 5.00
C SER A 47 7.17 -17.54 4.36
N LEU A 48 5.91 -17.10 4.48
CA LEU A 48 4.78 -17.77 3.86
C LEU A 48 4.87 -17.75 2.33
N VAL A 49 5.07 -16.56 1.74
CA VAL A 49 5.14 -16.40 0.29
C VAL A 49 6.35 -17.15 -0.25
N ASN A 50 7.51 -17.02 0.37
CA ASN A 50 8.73 -17.67 -0.07
C ASN A 50 8.63 -19.20 -0.01
N ARG A 51 7.86 -19.76 0.92
CA ARG A 51 7.60 -21.21 0.96
C ARG A 51 6.69 -21.69 -0.17
N LEU A 52 5.72 -20.87 -0.59
CA LEU A 52 4.74 -21.23 -1.63
C LEU A 52 5.23 -20.88 -3.04
N TYR A 53 5.95 -19.77 -3.17
CA TYR A 53 6.49 -19.25 -4.42
C TYR A 53 7.80 -18.48 -4.15
N PRO A 54 8.94 -19.19 -4.10
CA PRO A 54 10.21 -18.63 -3.63
C PRO A 54 10.67 -17.37 -4.37
N ASP A 55 10.75 -17.44 -5.70
CA ASP A 55 11.24 -16.33 -6.52
C ASP A 55 10.39 -15.06 -6.37
N PHE A 56 9.10 -15.24 -6.12
CA PHE A 56 8.16 -14.14 -5.93
C PHE A 56 8.26 -13.50 -4.55
N GLY A 57 8.54 -14.30 -3.51
CA GLY A 57 8.77 -13.79 -2.15
C GLY A 57 9.93 -12.81 -2.11
N GLN A 58 11.06 -13.19 -2.73
CA GLN A 58 12.23 -12.32 -2.84
C GLN A 58 11.94 -11.06 -3.68
N LEU A 59 11.27 -11.21 -4.83
CA LEU A 59 10.93 -10.06 -5.69
C LEU A 59 10.06 -9.04 -4.94
N LEU A 60 9.07 -9.49 -4.18
CA LEU A 60 8.22 -8.59 -3.40
C LEU A 60 9.00 -7.88 -2.30
N ASP A 61 9.82 -8.61 -1.56
CA ASP A 61 10.63 -8.05 -0.48
C ASP A 61 11.55 -6.93 -0.99
N GLU A 62 12.26 -7.19 -2.08
CA GLU A 62 13.10 -6.19 -2.75
C GLU A 62 12.30 -4.94 -3.15
N ARG A 63 11.08 -5.12 -3.67
CA ARG A 63 10.22 -3.98 -4.07
C ARG A 63 9.75 -3.17 -2.88
N PHE A 64 9.37 -3.81 -1.77
CA PHE A 64 8.99 -3.10 -0.54
C PHE A 64 10.17 -2.33 0.04
N GLN A 65 11.34 -2.95 0.13
CA GLN A 65 12.56 -2.31 0.62
C GLN A 65 12.97 -1.12 -0.24
N ILE A 66 12.96 -1.27 -1.57
CA ILE A 66 13.25 -0.16 -2.49
C ILE A 66 12.25 0.97 -2.30
N ALA A 67 10.95 0.70 -2.35
CA ALA A 67 9.92 1.72 -2.24
C ALA A 67 9.97 2.46 -0.90
N TYR A 68 10.18 1.73 0.20
CA TYR A 68 10.25 2.31 1.54
C TYR A 68 11.50 3.19 1.72
N ASN A 69 12.65 2.73 1.24
CA ASN A 69 13.94 3.40 1.45
C ASN A 69 14.30 4.44 0.38
N LEU A 70 13.60 4.47 -0.76
CA LEU A 70 13.92 5.36 -1.86
C LEU A 70 13.92 6.83 -1.40
N THR A 71 15.08 7.47 -1.53
CA THR A 71 15.25 8.89 -1.24
C THR A 71 16.34 9.45 -2.13
N TYR A 72 16.09 10.63 -2.69
CA TYR A 72 17.11 11.43 -3.36
C TYR A 72 17.77 12.42 -2.39
N HIS A 73 17.44 12.35 -1.10
CA HIS A 73 17.82 13.33 -0.06
C HIS A 73 17.39 14.75 -0.43
N THR A 74 16.21 14.88 -1.04
CA THR A 74 15.64 16.15 -1.47
C THR A 74 14.24 16.34 -0.94
N MET A 75 13.86 17.61 -0.75
CA MET A 75 12.49 18.00 -0.44
C MET A 75 12.15 19.24 -1.24
N ALA A 76 11.33 19.06 -2.29
CA ALA A 76 11.07 20.07 -3.32
C ALA A 76 12.39 20.63 -3.89
N THR A 77 12.71 21.90 -3.62
CA THR A 77 13.94 22.57 -4.09
C THR A 77 15.13 22.40 -3.15
N HIS A 78 14.93 21.84 -1.94
CA HIS A 78 15.98 21.66 -0.95
C HIS A 78 16.74 20.34 -1.17
N GLN A 79 18.08 20.40 -1.04
CA GLN A 79 19.01 19.29 -1.18
C GLN A 79 19.62 18.93 0.18
N GLY A 80 20.08 17.68 0.35
CA GLY A 80 20.71 17.20 1.58
C GLY A 80 19.75 17.03 2.77
N VAL A 81 18.46 16.80 2.49
CA VAL A 81 17.41 16.68 3.51
C VAL A 81 17.12 15.20 3.78
N ASP A 82 17.12 14.80 5.06
CA ASP A 82 16.60 13.47 5.44
C ASP A 82 15.06 13.47 5.42
N THR A 83 14.50 12.66 4.52
CA THR A 83 13.04 12.51 4.34
C THR A 83 12.46 11.28 5.04
N SER A 84 13.26 10.55 5.83
CA SER A 84 12.87 9.30 6.49
C SER A 84 11.58 9.42 7.30
N MET A 85 11.47 10.48 8.11
CA MET A 85 10.27 10.74 8.92
C MET A 85 9.02 10.97 8.07
N LEU A 86 9.14 11.74 6.98
CA LEU A 86 8.03 12.02 6.07
C LEU A 86 7.57 10.74 5.35
N ARG A 87 8.52 9.98 4.80
CA ARG A 87 8.22 8.70 4.12
C ARG A 87 7.55 7.71 5.07
N ARG A 88 8.05 7.59 6.31
CA ARG A 88 7.45 6.74 7.35
C ARG A 88 6.05 7.20 7.72
N ALA A 89 5.80 8.51 7.81
CA ALA A 89 4.47 9.04 8.11
C ALA A 89 3.47 8.69 6.99
N ILE A 90 3.86 8.82 5.72
CA ILE A 90 3.04 8.44 4.57
C ILE A 90 2.75 6.93 4.58
N TRP A 91 3.76 6.10 4.78
CA TRP A 91 3.64 4.65 4.86
C TRP A 91 2.65 4.23 5.95
N ASN A 92 2.84 4.75 7.17
CA ASN A 92 1.98 4.45 8.31
C ASN A 92 0.56 4.98 8.12
N TYR A 93 0.38 6.12 7.46
CA TYR A 93 -0.95 6.66 7.18
C TYR A 93 -1.73 5.74 6.23
N ILE A 94 -1.09 5.24 5.17
CA ILE A 94 -1.72 4.28 4.25
C ILE A 94 -2.08 2.99 4.99
N HIS A 95 -1.18 2.43 5.79
CA HIS A 95 -1.48 1.29 6.66
C HIS A 95 -2.67 1.55 7.59
N CYS A 96 -2.74 2.73 8.20
CA CYS A 96 -3.89 3.12 9.04
C CYS A 96 -5.21 3.15 8.26
N MET A 97 -5.23 3.60 7.00
CA MET A 97 -6.44 3.58 6.17
C MET A 97 -6.98 2.17 5.94
N PHE A 98 -6.11 1.15 5.96
CA PHE A 98 -6.49 -0.27 5.88
C PHE A 98 -6.61 -0.96 7.25
N GLY A 99 -6.66 -0.19 8.35
CA GLY A 99 -6.90 -0.72 9.69
C GLY A 99 -5.68 -1.35 10.38
N ILE A 100 -4.47 -1.13 9.86
CA ILE A 100 -3.23 -1.67 10.44
C ILE A 100 -2.61 -0.62 11.39
N ARG A 101 -2.32 -1.03 12.63
CA ARG A 101 -1.76 -0.18 13.69
C ARG A 101 -0.57 -0.82 14.42
#